data_AF-A0A8J3DIZ2-F1
#
_entry.id   AF-A0A8J3DIZ2-F1
#
_cell.length_a   1.000
_cell.length_b   1.000
_cell.length_c   1.000
_cell.angle_alpha   90.00
_cell.angle_beta   90.00
_cell.angle_gamma   90.00
#
_symmetry.space_group_name_H-M   'P 1'
#
loop_
_entity.id
_entity.type
_entity.pdbx_description
1 polymer ?
#
loop_
_entity_poly.entity_id
_entity_poly.type
_entity_poly.pdbx_seq_one_letter_code
_entity_poly.pdbx_strand_id
1 'polypeptide(L)'
;MSDLPLPNSDAQDELQDFFSQEEFLAYFNFYQPAPGGKRTLEGLCKVARPRMGSQSARVNYMCLTFVVDTPNVESEQRIEATLDKLKVSSFKLQLPALQSITSVPASMRRSENYVHQMDLIFSNKSSLDPREVIPVILFTFRNVTGMKTEAPQWWDEEALKAPPPSAMEKANWGNRIKALWGALGK
;
A
#
# COMPACT_ATOMS: atom_id res chain seq x y z
N MET A 1 -8.29 -15.13 12.56
CA MET A 1 -6.87 -14.82 12.30
C MET A 1 -6.08 -15.30 13.51
N SER A 2 -5.12 -16.21 13.31
CA SER A 2 -4.20 -16.63 14.37
C SER A 2 -3.37 -15.44 14.83
N ASP A 3 -3.30 -15.20 16.14
CA ASP A 3 -2.40 -14.21 16.74
C ASP A 3 -0.96 -14.66 16.52
N LEU A 4 -0.39 -14.26 15.39
CA LEU A 4 1.03 -14.42 15.16
C LEU A 4 1.78 -13.62 16.23
N PRO A 5 2.76 -14.25 16.90
CA PRO A 5 3.55 -13.55 17.90
C PRO A 5 4.27 -12.38 17.24
N LEU A 6 4.35 -11.27 17.96
CA LEU A 6 5.16 -10.14 17.52
C LEU A 6 6.64 -10.59 17.42
N PRO A 7 7.42 -10.00 16.51
CA PRO A 7 8.87 -10.17 16.53
C PRO A 7 9.46 -9.77 17.88
N ASN A 8 10.69 -10.20 18.16
CA ASN A 8 11.44 -9.68 19.30
C ASN A 8 11.70 -8.15 19.15
N SER A 9 12.10 -7.49 20.23
CA SER A 9 12.31 -6.03 20.26
C SER A 9 13.23 -5.54 19.14
N ASP A 10 14.33 -6.24 18.90
CA ASP A 10 15.35 -5.82 17.94
C ASP A 10 14.82 -5.88 16.51
N ALA A 11 14.11 -6.95 16.13
CA ALA A 11 13.49 -7.04 14.81
C ALA A 11 12.29 -6.09 14.64
N GLN A 12 11.61 -5.73 15.73
CA GLN A 12 10.56 -4.72 15.71
C GLN A 12 11.14 -3.33 15.45
N ASP A 13 12.23 -2.96 16.13
CA ASP A 13 12.93 -1.68 15.95
C ASP A 13 13.51 -1.58 14.52
N GLU A 14 14.11 -2.66 14.01
CA GLU A 14 14.59 -2.72 12.62
C GLU A 14 13.46 -2.48 11.59
N LEU A 15 12.29 -3.10 11.78
CA LEU A 15 11.14 -2.93 10.89
C LEU A 15 10.49 -1.56 11.01
N GLN A 16 10.52 -0.97 12.21
CA GLN A 16 10.04 0.39 12.44
C GLN A 16 10.94 1.43 11.76
N ASP A 17 12.25 1.30 11.93
CA ASP A 17 13.24 2.14 11.25
C ASP A 17 13.11 2.01 9.74
N PHE A 18 12.87 0.79 9.26
CA PHE A 18 12.65 0.50 7.86
C PHE A 18 11.42 1.22 7.26
N PHE A 19 10.28 1.25 7.97
CA PHE A 19 9.11 2.05 7.53
C PHE A 19 9.35 3.56 7.60
N SER A 20 10.18 4.02 8.54
CA SER A 20 10.53 5.44 8.65
C SER A 20 11.38 5.94 7.45
N GLN A 21 12.03 5.02 6.73
CA GLN A 21 12.90 5.30 5.60
C GLN A 21 12.26 5.00 4.23
N GLU A 22 10.94 4.85 4.17
CA GLU A 22 10.23 4.76 2.90
C GLU A 22 10.45 6.03 2.05
N GLU A 23 10.86 5.85 0.81
CA GLU A 23 10.86 6.90 -0.21
C GLU A 23 9.56 6.87 -1.01
N PHE A 24 9.01 8.05 -1.23
CA PHE A 24 7.80 8.25 -2.00
C PHE A 24 8.13 8.26 -3.48
N LEU A 25 7.43 7.41 -4.25
CA LEU A 25 7.73 7.17 -5.66
C LEU A 25 6.74 7.87 -6.59
N ALA A 26 5.45 7.72 -6.28
CA ALA A 26 4.38 8.22 -7.12
C ALA A 26 3.07 8.27 -6.34
N TYR A 27 2.09 8.95 -6.90
CA TYR A 27 0.70 8.85 -6.48
C TYR A 27 -0.25 8.83 -7.66
N PHE A 28 -1.47 8.34 -7.45
CA PHE A 28 -2.54 8.43 -8.43
C PHE A 28 -3.89 8.59 -7.74
N ASN A 29 -4.75 9.40 -8.35
CA ASN A 29 -6.16 9.46 -7.97
C ASN A 29 -6.89 8.24 -8.54
N PHE A 30 -7.88 7.76 -7.82
CA PHE A 30 -8.79 6.73 -8.29
C PHE A 30 -10.23 7.05 -7.92
N TYR A 31 -11.17 6.51 -8.69
CA TYR A 31 -12.58 6.71 -8.45
C TYR A 31 -13.43 5.56 -8.99
N GLN A 32 -14.61 5.37 -8.39
CA GLN A 32 -15.64 4.48 -8.88
C GLN A 32 -16.60 5.25 -9.81
N PRO A 33 -16.66 4.90 -11.11
CA PRO A 33 -17.57 5.55 -12.04
C PRO A 33 -19.02 5.18 -11.74
N ALA A 34 -19.93 6.13 -11.92
CA ALA A 34 -21.38 5.94 -11.85
C ALA A 34 -22.09 6.56 -13.06
N PRO A 35 -23.35 6.18 -13.34
CA PRO A 35 -24.12 6.72 -14.45
C PRO A 35 -24.17 8.26 -14.42
N GLY A 36 -24.13 8.87 -15.61
CA GLY A 36 -24.15 10.33 -15.76
C GLY A 36 -22.85 11.03 -15.38
N GLY A 37 -21.71 10.33 -15.38
CA GLY A 37 -20.39 10.91 -15.12
C GLY A 37 -20.10 11.20 -13.65
N LYS A 38 -20.97 10.75 -12.73
CA LYS A 38 -20.78 10.91 -11.29
C LYS A 38 -19.70 9.95 -10.76
N ARG A 39 -19.09 10.32 -9.64
CA ARG A 39 -18.16 9.49 -8.85
C ARG A 39 -18.86 9.08 -7.56
N THR A 40 -18.72 7.81 -7.18
CA THR A 40 -19.39 7.24 -5.98
C THR A 40 -18.44 6.87 -4.86
N LEU A 41 -17.18 6.66 -5.21
CA LEU A 41 -16.04 6.58 -4.31
C LEU A 41 -14.88 7.27 -5.01
N GLU A 42 -14.06 8.00 -4.27
CA GLU A 42 -12.81 8.52 -4.79
C GLU A 42 -11.76 8.61 -3.68
N GLY A 43 -10.51 8.69 -4.11
CA GLY A 43 -9.39 8.74 -3.20
C GLY A 43 -8.07 8.85 -3.91
N LEU A 44 -7.03 8.87 -3.11
CA LEU A 44 -5.63 8.95 -3.50
C LEU A 44 -4.93 7.67 -3.10
N CYS A 45 -4.11 7.11 -3.99
CA CYS A 45 -3.16 6.08 -3.63
C CYS A 45 -1.74 6.62 -3.77
N LYS A 46 -1.01 6.57 -2.65
CA LYS A 46 0.43 6.82 -2.58
C LYS A 46 1.18 5.50 -2.78
N VAL A 47 2.27 5.54 -3.54
CA VAL A 47 3.19 4.43 -3.73
C VAL A 47 4.55 4.79 -3.14
N ALA A 48 5.06 3.94 -2.26
CA ALA A 48 6.36 4.10 -1.62
C ALA A 48 7.15 2.78 -1.65
N ARG A 49 8.47 2.86 -1.44
CA ARG A 49 9.33 1.70 -1.20
C ARG A 49 10.41 2.05 -0.18
N PRO A 50 11.14 1.08 0.40
CA PRO A 50 12.33 1.37 1.20
C PRO A 50 13.38 2.12 0.40
N ARG A 51 14.02 3.11 1.01
CA ARG A 51 15.20 3.76 0.43
C ARG A 51 16.33 2.75 0.22
N MET A 52 16.90 2.77 -0.98
CA MET A 52 18.07 1.95 -1.33
C MET A 52 19.26 2.30 -0.43
N GLY A 53 19.96 1.28 0.10
CA GLY A 53 21.15 1.45 0.94
C GLY A 53 20.92 1.46 2.46
N SER A 54 19.68 1.33 2.94
CA SER A 54 19.43 0.97 4.34
C SER A 54 19.89 -0.47 4.60
N GLN A 55 20.59 -0.73 5.72
CA GLN A 55 21.04 -2.09 6.07
C GLN A 55 19.87 -3.08 6.28
N SER A 56 18.65 -2.56 6.42
CA SER A 56 17.37 -3.25 6.55
C SER A 56 16.69 -3.60 5.21
N ALA A 57 17.28 -3.28 4.04
CA ALA A 57 16.75 -3.60 2.70
C ALA A 57 16.75 -5.11 2.32
N ARG A 58 16.60 -6.01 3.31
CA ARG A 58 16.48 -7.46 3.09
C ARG A 58 15.15 -7.84 2.45
N VAL A 59 14.15 -6.96 2.53
CA VAL A 59 12.79 -7.17 2.01
C VAL A 59 12.55 -6.22 0.84
N ASN A 60 12.29 -6.79 -0.33
CA ASN A 60 11.89 -6.02 -1.51
C ASN A 60 10.37 -5.90 -1.53
N TYR A 61 9.84 -4.69 -1.35
CA TYR A 61 8.40 -4.45 -1.38
C TYR A 61 8.03 -3.06 -1.88
N MET A 62 6.76 -2.89 -2.25
CA MET A 62 6.13 -1.59 -2.48
C MET A 62 4.95 -1.41 -1.53
N CYS A 63 4.91 -0.28 -0.81
CA CYS A 63 3.78 0.13 -0.01
C CYS A 63 2.78 0.89 -0.87
N LEU A 64 1.53 0.45 -0.88
CA LEU A 64 0.39 1.21 -1.38
C LEU A 64 -0.39 1.77 -0.19
N THR A 65 -0.51 3.08 -0.10
CA THR A 65 -1.32 3.75 0.93
C THR A 65 -2.52 4.39 0.26
N PHE A 66 -3.69 3.79 0.44
CA PHE A 66 -4.96 4.31 -0.03
C PHE A 66 -5.53 5.25 1.03
N VAL A 67 -5.88 6.46 0.64
CA VAL A 67 -6.61 7.45 1.42
C VAL A 67 -7.90 7.74 0.68
N VAL A 68 -9.04 7.41 1.28
CA VAL A 68 -10.32 7.33 0.58
C VAL A 68 -11.36 8.12 1.33
N ASP A 69 -12.15 8.92 0.60
CA ASP A 69 -13.22 9.69 1.18
C ASP A 69 -14.39 8.74 1.50
N THR A 70 -14.70 8.59 2.78
CA THR A 70 -15.72 7.69 3.33
C THR A 70 -16.62 8.46 4.30
N PRO A 71 -17.50 9.36 3.79
CA PRO A 71 -18.35 10.20 4.64
C PRO A 71 -19.42 9.41 5.41
N ASN A 72 -19.61 8.13 5.10
CA ASN A 72 -20.57 7.24 5.73
C ASN A 72 -20.07 5.79 5.74
N VAL A 73 -20.74 4.96 6.54
CA VAL A 73 -20.41 3.54 6.73
C VAL A 73 -20.56 2.73 5.43
N GLU A 74 -21.47 3.11 4.54
CA GLU A 74 -21.65 2.40 3.27
C GLU A 74 -20.43 2.59 2.35
N SER A 75 -19.90 3.81 2.27
CA SER A 75 -18.68 4.10 1.52
C SER A 75 -17.47 3.36 2.10
N GLU A 76 -17.37 3.29 3.43
CA GLU A 76 -16.32 2.52 4.13
C GLU A 76 -16.39 1.02 3.81
N GLN A 77 -17.55 0.40 3.99
CA GLN A 77 -17.75 -1.02 3.67
C GLN A 77 -17.47 -1.33 2.19
N ARG A 78 -17.83 -0.40 1.31
CA ARG A 78 -17.62 -0.55 -0.14
C ARG A 78 -16.14 -0.48 -0.52
N ILE A 79 -15.36 0.44 0.07
CA ILE A 79 -13.92 0.48 -0.20
C ILE A 79 -13.21 -0.73 0.41
N GLU A 80 -13.61 -1.18 1.61
CA GLU A 80 -13.09 -2.42 2.22
C GLU A 80 -13.29 -3.61 1.29
N ALA A 81 -14.52 -3.83 0.83
CA ALA A 81 -14.85 -4.92 -0.08
C ALA A 81 -14.15 -4.78 -1.44
N THR A 82 -13.82 -3.55 -1.86
CA THR A 82 -13.10 -3.30 -3.10
C THR A 82 -11.62 -3.67 -2.98
N LEU A 83 -10.96 -3.21 -1.91
CA LEU A 83 -9.54 -3.50 -1.68
C LEU A 83 -9.31 -4.97 -1.33
N ASP A 84 -10.27 -5.64 -0.70
CA ASP A 84 -10.17 -7.08 -0.39
C ASP A 84 -10.04 -7.96 -1.64
N LYS A 85 -10.48 -7.50 -2.82
CA LYS A 85 -10.32 -8.22 -4.10
C LYS A 85 -8.86 -8.30 -4.56
N LEU A 86 -7.98 -7.44 -4.05
CA LEU A 86 -6.57 -7.41 -4.43
C LEU A 86 -5.82 -8.51 -3.68
N LYS A 87 -5.72 -9.68 -4.31
CA LYS A 87 -4.98 -10.84 -3.80
C LYS A 87 -3.74 -11.08 -4.65
N VAL A 88 -2.79 -11.88 -4.14
CA VAL A 88 -1.57 -12.25 -4.89
C VAL A 88 -1.91 -12.80 -6.29
N SER A 89 -2.95 -13.64 -6.39
CA SER A 89 -3.42 -14.22 -7.65
C SER A 89 -3.81 -13.18 -8.70
N SER A 90 -4.33 -12.02 -8.27
CA SER A 90 -4.70 -10.91 -9.16
C SER A 90 -3.51 -10.34 -9.92
N PHE A 91 -2.31 -10.38 -9.34
CA PHE A 91 -1.10 -9.82 -9.92
C PHE A 91 -0.19 -10.87 -10.52
N LYS A 92 -0.35 -12.15 -10.14
CA LYS A 92 0.66 -13.20 -10.35
C LYS A 92 1.08 -13.41 -11.81
N LEU A 93 0.15 -13.20 -12.75
CA LEU A 93 0.44 -13.31 -14.18
C LEU A 93 1.41 -12.22 -14.67
N GLN A 94 1.25 -10.98 -14.18
CA GLN A 94 1.99 -9.80 -14.63
C GLN A 94 3.18 -9.48 -13.71
N LEU A 95 3.13 -9.90 -12.45
CA LEU A 95 4.19 -9.79 -11.45
C LEU A 95 4.50 -11.18 -10.86
N PRO A 96 5.17 -12.08 -11.61
CA PRO A 96 5.48 -13.42 -11.13
C PRO A 96 6.31 -13.44 -9.84
N ALA A 97 7.15 -12.41 -9.65
CA ALA A 97 7.96 -12.24 -8.45
C ALA A 97 7.17 -11.83 -7.20
N LEU A 98 5.90 -11.43 -7.32
CA LEU A 98 5.08 -11.12 -6.14
C LEU A 98 4.82 -12.40 -5.34
N GLN A 99 5.26 -12.42 -4.08
CA GLN A 99 5.11 -13.55 -3.17
C GLN A 99 3.88 -13.40 -2.29
N SER A 100 3.73 -12.23 -1.67
CA SER A 100 2.69 -11.98 -0.70
C SER A 100 2.18 -10.55 -0.77
N ILE A 101 0.96 -10.37 -0.29
CA ILE A 101 0.35 -9.06 -0.04
C ILE A 101 -0.05 -9.04 1.42
N THR A 102 0.42 -8.05 2.17
CA THR A 102 -0.17 -7.69 3.46
C THR A 102 -1.17 -6.57 3.23
N SER A 103 -2.21 -6.52 4.05
CA SER A 103 -3.30 -5.56 3.89
C SER A 103 -3.78 -5.19 5.29
N VAL A 104 -3.60 -3.91 5.63
CA VAL A 104 -3.79 -3.40 6.99
C VAL A 104 -4.62 -2.12 6.92
N PRO A 105 -5.91 -2.17 7.29
CA PRO A 105 -6.70 -0.96 7.45
C PRO A 105 -6.21 -0.17 8.66
N ALA A 106 -6.00 1.14 8.48
CA ALA A 106 -5.76 2.08 9.56
C ALA A 106 -7.12 2.65 10.01
N SER A 107 -7.88 1.85 10.76
CA SER A 107 -9.16 2.30 11.31
C SER A 107 -8.93 3.29 12.45
N MET A 108 -9.12 4.59 12.20
CA MET A 108 -9.36 5.54 13.28
C MET A 108 -10.86 5.58 13.58
N ARG A 109 -11.22 5.65 14.87
CA ARG A 109 -12.62 5.85 15.26
C ARG A 109 -13.07 7.23 14.77
N ARG A 110 -14.01 7.25 13.82
CA ARG A 110 -14.73 8.45 13.30
C ARG A 110 -13.89 9.46 12.50
N SER A 111 -13.16 9.03 11.47
CA SER A 111 -12.70 9.95 10.41
C SER A 111 -13.60 9.86 9.19
N GLU A 112 -13.79 10.98 8.48
CA GLU A 112 -14.44 11.00 7.15
C GLU A 112 -13.58 10.31 6.08
N ASN A 113 -12.36 9.90 6.43
CA ASN A 113 -11.41 9.26 5.53
C ASN A 113 -11.05 7.86 6.04
N TYR A 114 -11.02 6.91 5.12
CA TYR A 114 -10.52 5.56 5.31
C TYR A 114 -9.09 5.45 4.79
N VAL A 115 -8.18 4.98 5.64
CA VAL A 115 -6.78 4.75 5.25
C VAL A 115 -6.48 3.26 5.26
N HIS A 116 -5.85 2.77 4.20
CA HIS A 116 -5.49 1.36 4.06
C HIS A 116 -4.08 1.23 3.49
N GLN A 117 -3.24 0.47 4.18
CA GLN A 117 -1.87 0.20 3.74
C GLN A 117 -1.77 -1.24 3.26
N MET A 118 -1.21 -1.41 2.07
CA MET A 118 -1.04 -2.70 1.43
C MET A 118 0.41 -2.85 0.97
N ASP A 119 1.13 -3.83 1.52
CA ASP A 119 2.52 -4.07 1.15
C ASP A 119 2.61 -5.25 0.18
N LEU A 120 3.12 -4.96 -1.03
CA LEU A 120 3.37 -5.95 -2.07
C LEU A 120 4.80 -6.45 -1.92
N ILE A 121 4.99 -7.69 -1.49
CA ILE A 121 6.30 -8.26 -1.13
C ILE A 121 6.78 -9.19 -2.26
N PHE A 122 8.03 -9.01 -2.69
CA PHE A 122 8.59 -9.68 -3.86
C PHE A 122 9.73 -10.65 -3.50
N SER A 123 9.83 -11.75 -4.25
CA SER A 123 10.84 -12.80 -4.10
C SER A 123 12.24 -12.37 -4.52
N ASN A 124 12.31 -11.46 -5.49
CA ASN A 124 13.57 -11.07 -6.09
C ASN A 124 14.27 -10.05 -5.19
N LYS A 125 15.54 -10.31 -4.87
CA LYS A 125 16.41 -9.37 -4.15
C LYS A 125 16.94 -8.24 -5.05
N SER A 126 16.75 -8.34 -6.37
CA SER A 126 17.08 -7.28 -7.32
C SER A 126 16.06 -6.14 -7.25
N SER A 127 16.55 -4.91 -7.38
CA SER A 127 15.72 -3.70 -7.37
C SER A 127 14.65 -3.79 -8.45
N LEU A 128 13.38 -3.69 -8.05
CA LEU A 128 12.28 -3.52 -8.98
C LEU A 128 12.35 -2.10 -9.52
N ASP A 129 12.25 -1.94 -10.84
CA ASP A 129 12.04 -0.64 -11.44
C ASP A 129 10.59 -0.17 -11.16
N PRO A 130 10.37 0.88 -10.36
CA PRO A 130 9.04 1.43 -10.14
C PRO A 130 8.32 1.79 -11.43
N ARG A 131 9.06 2.24 -12.45
CA ARG A 131 8.53 2.63 -13.77
C ARG A 131 7.90 1.47 -14.51
N GLU A 132 8.30 0.24 -14.22
CA GLU A 132 7.71 -0.98 -14.80
C GLU A 132 6.59 -1.55 -13.93
N VAL A 133 6.78 -1.56 -12.60
CA VAL A 133 5.84 -2.21 -11.68
C VAL A 133 4.57 -1.39 -11.45
N ILE A 134 4.68 -0.06 -11.29
CA ILE A 134 3.52 0.78 -10.98
C ILE A 134 2.46 0.74 -12.09
N PRO A 135 2.79 0.83 -13.39
CA PRO A 135 1.81 0.64 -14.46
C PRO A 135 1.05 -0.69 -14.38
N VAL A 136 1.73 -1.77 -14.00
CA VAL A 136 1.11 -3.09 -13.79
C VAL A 136 0.18 -3.07 -12.58
N ILE A 137 0.59 -2.43 -11.48
CA ILE A 137 -0.27 -2.23 -10.31
C ILE A 137 -1.56 -1.50 -10.69
N LEU A 138 -1.46 -0.38 -11.41
CA LEU A 138 -2.62 0.39 -11.86
C LEU A 138 -3.52 -0.43 -12.81
N PHE A 139 -2.92 -1.17 -13.74
CA PHE A 139 -3.66 -2.05 -14.64
C PHE A 139 -4.46 -3.11 -13.89
N THR A 140 -3.80 -3.85 -12.99
CA THR A 140 -4.46 -4.87 -12.17
C THR A 140 -5.52 -4.27 -11.27
N PHE A 141 -5.20 -3.14 -10.61
CA PHE A 141 -6.15 -2.42 -9.76
C PHE A 141 -7.44 -2.10 -10.53
N ARG A 142 -7.34 -1.47 -11.71
CA ARG A 142 -8.52 -1.13 -12.53
C ARG A 142 -9.35 -2.36 -12.91
N ASN A 143 -8.69 -3.44 -13.35
CA ASN A 143 -9.38 -4.62 -13.85
C ASN A 143 -10.05 -5.45 -12.75
N VAL A 144 -9.44 -5.51 -11.57
CA VAL A 144 -9.94 -6.34 -10.46
C VAL A 144 -10.98 -5.60 -9.63
N THR A 145 -10.77 -4.30 -9.43
CA THR A 145 -11.67 -3.50 -8.58
C THR A 145 -12.84 -2.91 -9.36
N GLY A 146 -12.69 -2.72 -10.68
CA GLY A 146 -13.61 -1.94 -11.50
C GLY A 146 -13.46 -0.42 -11.34
N MET A 147 -12.50 0.04 -10.52
CA MET A 147 -12.17 1.45 -10.35
C MET A 147 -11.48 2.00 -11.59
N LYS A 148 -11.56 3.31 -11.78
CA LYS A 148 -10.73 4.06 -12.72
C LYS A 148 -9.60 4.73 -11.96
N THR A 149 -8.49 4.97 -12.65
CA THR A 149 -7.36 5.73 -12.12
C THR A 149 -6.99 6.83 -13.09
N GLU A 150 -6.47 7.91 -12.56
CA GLU A 150 -5.70 8.87 -13.37
C GLU A 150 -4.30 8.30 -13.66
N ALA A 151 -3.52 9.00 -14.48
CA ALA A 151 -2.13 8.65 -14.74
C ALA A 151 -1.30 8.88 -13.45
N PRO A 152 -0.33 8.00 -13.15
CA PRO A 152 0.51 8.17 -11.97
C PRO A 152 1.34 9.44 -12.12
N GLN A 153 1.31 10.27 -11.08
CA GLN A 153 2.19 11.42 -10.92
C GLN A 153 3.45 10.95 -10.21
N TRP A 154 4.58 11.09 -10.87
CA TRP A 154 5.88 10.64 -10.34
C TRP A 154 6.45 11.70 -9.43
N TRP A 155 6.93 11.26 -8.26
CA TRP A 155 7.67 12.14 -7.38
C TRP A 155 9.09 12.27 -7.92
N ASP A 156 9.51 13.51 -8.17
CA ASP A 156 10.89 13.81 -8.53
C ASP A 156 11.69 14.04 -7.24
N GLU A 157 12.81 13.33 -7.07
CA GLU A 157 13.67 13.47 -5.90
C GLU A 157 14.33 14.86 -5.83
N GLU A 158 14.45 15.57 -6.96
CA GLU A 158 14.91 16.96 -6.99
C GLU A 158 13.82 17.94 -6.52
N ALA A 159 12.55 17.52 -6.54
CA ALA A 159 11.40 18.33 -6.15
C ALA A 159 11.04 18.08 -4.68
N LEU A 160 11.71 18.80 -3.76
CA LEU A 160 11.42 18.85 -2.32
C LEU A 160 11.59 17.49 -1.59
N LYS A 161 12.04 17.56 -0.33
CA LYS A 161 12.06 16.38 0.54
C LYS A 161 10.66 15.76 0.58
N ALA A 162 10.55 14.47 0.25
CA ALA A 162 9.30 13.74 0.33
C ALA A 162 8.63 13.98 1.70
N PRO A 163 7.30 14.17 1.73
CA PRO A 163 6.59 14.43 2.98
C PRO A 163 6.81 13.27 3.95
N PRO A 164 7.06 13.55 5.25
CA PRO A 164 7.24 12.50 6.24
C PRO A 164 5.94 11.70 6.40
N PRO A 165 6.01 10.45 6.90
CA PRO A 165 4.82 9.66 7.21
C PRO A 165 3.89 10.42 8.15
N SER A 166 2.60 10.45 7.80
CA SER A 166 1.51 11.04 8.58
C SER A 166 1.31 10.31 9.92
N ALA A 167 0.61 10.95 10.85
CA ALA A 167 0.27 10.32 12.12
C ALA A 167 -0.58 9.05 11.94
N MET A 168 -1.45 9.01 10.94
CA MET A 168 -2.29 7.84 10.62
C MET A 168 -1.45 6.67 10.11
N GLU A 169 -0.47 6.94 9.24
CA GLU A 169 0.45 5.91 8.75
C GLU A 169 1.30 5.35 9.90
N LYS A 170 1.81 6.22 10.78
CA LYS A 170 2.59 5.82 11.96
C LYS A 170 1.79 5.00 12.96
N ALA A 171 0.53 5.37 13.20
CA ALA A 171 -0.36 4.63 14.09
C ALA A 171 -0.58 3.18 13.64
N ASN A 172 -0.46 2.92 12.34
CA ASN A 172 -0.67 1.60 11.76
C ASN A 172 0.62 0.75 11.65
N TRP A 173 1.79 1.31 12.03
CA TRP A 173 3.07 0.61 11.94
C TRP A 173 3.08 -0.69 12.73
N GLY A 174 2.56 -0.73 13.96
CA GLY A 174 2.53 -1.97 14.75
C GLY A 174 1.79 -3.11 14.04
N ASN A 175 0.66 -2.80 13.38
CA ASN A 175 -0.09 -3.79 12.61
C ASN A 175 0.64 -4.19 11.32
N ARG A 176 1.29 -3.24 10.63
CA ARG A 176 2.15 -3.53 9.47
C ARG A 176 3.34 -4.41 9.84
N ILE A 177 4.01 -4.14 10.96
CA ILE A 177 5.11 -4.98 11.49
C ILE A 177 4.60 -6.42 11.71
N LYS A 178 3.48 -6.60 12.41
CA LYS A 178 2.88 -7.93 12.66
C LYS A 178 2.54 -8.64 11.34
N ALA A 179 1.93 -7.94 10.39
CA ALA A 179 1.54 -8.50 9.11
C ALA A 179 2.75 -8.88 8.25
N LEU A 180 3.75 -8.00 8.18
CA LEU A 180 4.99 -8.22 7.43
C LEU A 180 5.78 -9.37 8.04
N TRP A 181 5.92 -9.42 9.37
CA TRP A 181 6.55 -10.53 10.08
C TRP A 181 5.85 -11.86 9.79
N GLY A 182 4.52 -11.87 9.81
CA GLY A 182 3.72 -13.04 9.44
C GLY A 182 3.89 -13.50 8.00
N ALA A 183 4.13 -12.57 7.08
CA ALA A 183 4.39 -12.86 5.68
C ALA A 183 5.82 -13.38 5.44
N LEU A 184 6.80 -12.90 6.21
CA LEU A 184 8.21 -13.29 6.11
C LEU A 184 8.55 -14.56 6.91
N GLY A 185 7.79 -14.87 7.96
CA GLY A 185 8.01 -15.98 8.90
C GLY A 185 7.37 -17.31 8.48
N LYS A 186 7.11 -17.50 7.19
CA LYS A 186 6.75 -18.78 6.58
C LYS A 186 7.77 -19.20 5.54
#